data_AF-A0A5V8HHB9-F1
#
_entry.id   AF-A0A5V8HHB9-F1
#
_cell.length_a   1.000
_cell.length_b   1.000
_cell.length_c   1.000
_cell.angle_alpha   90.00
_cell.angle_beta   90.00
_cell.angle_gamma   90.00
#
_symmetry.space_group_name_H-M   'P 1'
#
loop_
_entity.id
_entity.type
_entity.pdbx_description
1 polymer ?
#
loop_
_entity_poly.entity_id
_entity_poly.type
_entity_poly.pdbx_seq_one_letter_code
_entity_poly.pdbx_strand_id
1 'polypeptide(L)'
;MEHGARLSTSRVMAIAFIFMSVLIVLSLSVNLIQGVNNYRLQNEQRTAVTPMGFNVPFAVSQNSADASYLQQMALSFIALRLNVSPEIVDAS
;
A
#
# COMPACT_ATOMS: atom_id res chain seq x y z
N MET A 1 -0.06 17.88 59.17
CA MET A 1 0.68 16.90 58.34
C MET A 1 0.06 16.67 56.94
N GLU A 2 -1.21 17.05 56.71
CA GLU A 2 -1.91 16.87 55.42
C GLU A 2 -1.33 17.67 54.23
N HIS A 3 -0.69 18.81 54.47
CA HIS A 3 -0.15 19.65 53.39
C HIS A 3 1.03 18.97 52.64
N GLY A 4 1.83 18.16 53.33
CA GLY A 4 2.93 17.42 52.72
C GLY A 4 2.46 16.24 51.86
N ALA A 5 1.39 15.56 52.27
CA ALA A 5 0.80 14.45 51.52
C ALA A 5 0.20 14.93 50.19
N ARG A 6 -0.51 16.08 50.19
CA ARG A 6 -1.06 16.67 48.96
C ARG A 6 0.03 17.05 47.95
N LEU A 7 1.17 17.55 48.42
CA LEU A 7 2.30 17.91 47.55
C LEU A 7 2.93 16.67 46.89
N SER A 8 3.01 15.55 47.63
CA SER A 8 3.53 14.27 47.13
C SER A 8 2.60 13.66 46.07
N THR A 9 1.29 13.63 46.33
CA THR A 9 0.28 13.12 45.37
C THR A 9 0.26 13.94 44.08
N SER A 10 0.36 15.28 44.15
CA SER A 10 0.41 16.12 42.96
C SER A 10 1.65 15.87 42.09
N ARG A 11 2.82 15.61 42.70
CA ARG A 11 4.04 15.26 41.94
C ARG A 11 3.90 13.91 41.23
N VAL A 12 3.33 12.92 41.90
CA VAL A 12 3.08 11.59 41.31
C VAL A 12 2.13 11.71 40.12
N MET A 13 1.03 12.46 40.28
CA MET A 13 0.08 12.70 39.19
C MET A 13 0.74 13.42 38.00
N ALA A 14 1.58 14.43 38.25
CA ALA A 14 2.29 15.14 37.18
C ALA A 14 3.23 14.21 36.39
N ILE A 15 3.98 13.33 37.08
CA ILE A 15 4.85 12.34 36.43
C ILE A 15 4.02 11.36 35.60
N ALA A 16 2.87 10.91 36.12
CA ALA A 16 1.97 10.03 35.37
C ALA A 16 1.45 10.69 34.08
N PHE A 17 1.09 11.97 34.13
CA PHE A 17 0.66 12.71 32.93
C PHE A 17 1.77 12.89 31.90
N ILE A 18 3.01 13.17 32.35
CA ILE A 18 4.17 13.25 31.45
C ILE A 18 4.44 11.89 30.80
N PHE A 19 4.36 10.81 31.56
CA PHE A 19 4.55 9.47 31.02
C PHE A 19 3.46 9.12 29.99
N MET A 20 2.19 9.42 30.32
CA MET A 20 1.07 9.20 29.41
C MET A 20 1.18 10.04 28.13
N SER A 21 1.62 11.30 28.23
CA SER A 21 1.79 12.15 27.05
C SER A 21 2.89 11.62 26.13
N VAL A 22 4.01 11.15 26.69
CA VAL A 22 5.09 10.50 25.93
C VAL A 22 4.58 9.25 25.21
N LEU A 23 3.81 8.41 25.90
CA LEU A 23 3.22 7.21 25.28
C LEU A 23 2.24 7.56 24.14
N ILE A 24 1.43 8.60 24.30
CA ILE A 24 0.51 9.06 23.24
C ILE A 24 1.30 9.55 22.03
N VAL A 25 2.34 10.36 22.23
CA VAL A 25 3.16 10.87 21.12
C VAL A 25 3.84 9.71 20.38
N LEU A 26 4.44 8.76 21.10
CA LEU A 26 5.03 7.55 20.52
C LEU A 26 4.01 6.74 19.71
N SER A 27 2.83 6.50 20.28
CA SER A 27 1.75 5.79 19.60
C SER A 27 1.33 6.50 18.31
N LEU A 28 1.17 7.83 18.36
CA LEU A 28 0.78 8.63 17.20
C LEU A 28 1.86 8.60 16.10
N SER A 29 3.15 8.71 16.47
CA SER A 29 4.26 8.62 15.51
C SER A 29 4.27 7.27 14.79
N VAL A 30 4.10 6.17 15.52
CA VAL A 30 4.07 4.82 14.93
C VAL A 30 2.86 4.64 14.00
N ASN A 31 1.70 5.19 14.35
CA ASN A 31 0.52 5.18 13.48
C ASN A 31 0.73 6.00 12.20
N LEU A 32 1.38 7.17 12.29
CA LEU A 32 1.66 8.00 11.13
C LEU A 32 2.61 7.30 10.15
N ILE A 33 3.67 6.67 10.66
CA ILE A 33 4.63 5.90 9.86
C ILE A 33 3.92 4.74 9.15
N GLN A 34 3.08 3.99 9.87
CA GLN A 34 2.27 2.92 9.26
C GLN A 34 1.31 3.45 8.19
N GLY A 35 0.66 4.59 8.44
CA GLY A 35 -0.22 5.23 7.47
C GLY A 35 0.50 5.63 6.18
N VAL A 36 1.66 6.27 6.29
CA VAL A 36 2.49 6.64 5.12
C VAL A 36 2.97 5.39 4.38
N ASN A 37 3.44 4.37 5.10
CA ASN A 37 3.92 3.16 4.47
C ASN A 37 2.80 2.39 3.77
N ASN A 38 1.61 2.33 4.39
CA ASN A 38 0.43 1.70 3.80
C ASN A 38 -0.07 2.48 2.57
N TYR A 39 -0.04 3.82 2.61
CA TYR A 39 -0.37 4.65 1.44
C TYR A 39 0.60 4.39 0.28
N ARG A 40 1.90 4.30 0.55
CA ARG A 40 2.89 3.91 -0.46
C ARG A 40 2.64 2.51 -1.00
N LEU A 41 2.43 1.54 -0.12
CA LEU A 41 2.17 0.14 -0.50
C LEU A 41 0.90 -0.02 -1.31
N GLN A 42 -0.16 0.74 -1.02
CA GLN A 42 -1.40 0.75 -1.82
C GLN A 42 -1.19 1.35 -3.21
N ASN A 43 -0.40 2.43 -3.32
CA ASN A 43 -0.11 3.05 -4.61
C ASN A 43 0.83 2.19 -5.47
N GLU A 44 1.71 1.45 -4.81
CA GLU A 44 2.71 0.56 -5.43
C GLU A 44 2.21 -0.89 -5.54
N GLN A 45 0.98 -1.17 -5.08
CA GLN A 45 0.39 -2.51 -5.08
C GLN A 45 0.19 -2.95 -6.52
N ARG A 46 1.12 -3.76 -6.98
CA ARG A 46 1.06 -4.43 -8.29
C ARG A 46 0.06 -5.57 -8.18
N THR A 47 -1.15 -5.35 -8.68
CA THR A 47 -2.13 -6.43 -8.84
C THR A 47 -1.75 -7.21 -10.08
N ALA A 48 -1.35 -8.47 -9.89
CA ALA A 48 -1.12 -9.39 -11.01
C ALA A 48 -2.49 -9.80 -11.56
N VAL A 49 -2.84 -9.30 -12.75
CA VAL A 49 -4.08 -9.68 -13.43
C VAL A 49 -3.70 -10.53 -14.63
N THR A 50 -4.30 -11.72 -14.73
CA THR A 50 -4.21 -12.59 -15.92
C THR A 50 -5.52 -12.43 -16.69
N PRO A 51 -5.56 -11.65 -17.78
CA PRO A 51 -6.80 -11.49 -18.55
C PRO A 51 -7.15 -12.77 -19.32
N MET A 52 -8.44 -12.91 -19.61
CA MET A 52 -9.07 -14.10 -20.22
C MET A 52 -8.75 -14.31 -21.72
N GLY A 53 -7.54 -13.92 -22.16
CA GLY A 53 -7.06 -14.05 -23.54
C GLY A 53 -5.53 -14.10 -23.69
N PHE A 54 -4.78 -14.01 -22.59
CA PHE A 54 -3.32 -14.12 -22.58
C PHE A 54 -2.88 -15.08 -21.47
N ASN A 55 -2.01 -16.04 -21.81
CA ASN A 55 -1.57 -17.09 -20.88
C ASN A 55 -0.44 -16.64 -19.93
N VAL A 56 -0.21 -15.33 -19.79
CA VAL A 56 0.87 -14.78 -18.95
C VAL A 56 0.34 -13.73 -17.98
N PRO A 57 0.58 -13.88 -16.65
CA PRO A 57 0.23 -12.85 -15.67
C PRO A 57 1.11 -11.62 -15.86
N PHE A 58 0.53 -10.43 -15.82
CA PHE A 58 1.30 -9.18 -15.77
C PHE A 58 0.91 -8.36 -14.56
N ALA A 59 1.91 -7.70 -13.99
CA ALA A 59 1.80 -6.87 -12.82
C ALA A 59 1.31 -5.47 -13.21
N VAL A 60 0.11 -5.08 -12.77
CA VAL A 60 -0.42 -3.73 -12.98
C VAL A 60 -0.32 -2.96 -11.68
N SER A 61 0.47 -1.89 -11.62
CA SER A 61 0.42 -0.90 -10.54
C SER A 61 -0.22 0.38 -11.07
N GLN A 62 -0.99 1.07 -10.23
CA GLN A 62 -1.61 2.35 -10.58
C GLN A 62 -0.59 3.43 -10.99
N ASN A 63 0.69 3.28 -10.60
CA ASN A 63 1.72 4.29 -10.82
C ASN A 63 2.74 3.90 -11.92
N SER A 64 2.62 2.70 -12.49
CA SER A 64 3.54 2.20 -13.51
C SER A 64 2.84 1.16 -14.37
N ALA A 65 2.57 1.53 -15.62
CA ALA A 65 2.23 0.57 -16.66
C ALA A 65 3.52 -0.17 -17.03
N ASP A 66 3.65 -1.41 -16.55
CA ASP A 66 4.83 -2.24 -16.81
C ASP A 66 5.00 -2.51 -18.31
N ALA A 67 6.23 -2.73 -18.79
CA ALA A 67 6.50 -2.90 -20.23
C ALA A 67 5.67 -4.05 -20.85
N SER A 68 5.40 -5.10 -20.06
CA SER A 68 4.55 -6.22 -20.45
C SER A 68 3.07 -5.83 -20.66
N TYR A 69 2.56 -4.82 -19.94
CA TYR A 69 1.21 -4.29 -20.15
C TYR A 69 1.10 -3.57 -21.51
N LEU A 70 2.08 -2.72 -21.84
CA LEU A 70 2.13 -2.03 -23.13
C LEU A 70 2.27 -3.01 -24.30
N GLN A 71 3.06 -4.07 -24.14
CA GLN A 71 3.21 -5.12 -25.14
C GLN A 71 1.90 -5.88 -25.37
N GLN A 72 1.15 -6.21 -24.31
CA GLN A 72 -0.12 -6.92 -24.44
C GLN A 72 -1.23 -6.03 -25.01
N MET A 73 -1.24 -4.73 -24.69
CA MET A 73 -2.11 -3.75 -25.37
C MET A 73 -1.79 -3.65 -26.87
N ALA A 74 -0.50 -3.68 -27.25
CA ALA A 74 -0.12 -3.68 -28.66
C ALA A 74 -0.57 -4.98 -29.37
N LEU A 75 -0.40 -6.14 -28.74
CA LEU A 75 -0.85 -7.42 -29.28
C LEU A 75 -2.38 -7.48 -29.43
N SER A 76 -3.14 -6.95 -28.48
CA SER A 76 -4.61 -6.89 -28.59
C SER A 76 -5.05 -5.96 -29.71
N PHE A 77 -4.41 -4.80 -29.89
CA PHE A 77 -4.68 -3.91 -31.03
C PHE A 77 -4.33 -4.55 -32.38
N ILE A 78 -3.25 -5.32 -32.47
CA ILE A 78 -2.89 -6.07 -33.68
C ILE A 78 -3.94 -7.14 -33.97
N ALA A 79 -4.34 -7.92 -32.97
CA ALA A 79 -5.38 -8.94 -33.10
C ALA A 79 -6.73 -8.34 -33.55
N LEU A 80 -7.12 -7.19 -32.99
CA LEU A 80 -8.35 -6.49 -33.38
C LEU A 80 -8.28 -5.88 -34.78
N ARG A 81 -7.11 -5.34 -35.18
CA ARG A 81 -6.90 -4.76 -36.51
C ARG A 81 -6.83 -5.83 -37.60
N LEU A 82 -6.18 -6.96 -37.33
CA LEU A 82 -5.99 -8.04 -38.27
C LEU A 82 -7.10 -9.12 -38.19
N ASN A 83 -8.03 -8.99 -37.23
CA ASN A 83 -9.08 -9.98 -36.92
C ASN A 83 -8.53 -11.42 -36.81
N VAL A 84 -7.39 -11.57 -36.13
CA VAL A 84 -6.74 -12.86 -35.90
C VAL A 84 -6.65 -13.09 -34.40
N SER A 85 -7.23 -14.21 -33.96
CA SER A 85 -7.06 -14.70 -32.60
C SER A 85 -5.75 -15.52 -32.49
N PRO A 86 -5.14 -15.59 -31.29
CA PRO A 86 -3.86 -16.29 -31.08
C PRO A 86 -3.88 -17.76 -31.52
N GLU A 87 -5.06 -18.39 -31.49
CA GLU A 87 -5.32 -19.76 -31.95
C GLU A 87 -5.09 -19.97 -33.45
N ILE A 88 -5.14 -18.92 -34.29
CA ILE A 88 -4.89 -19.02 -35.74
C ILE A 88 -3.40 -18.84 -36.07
N VAL A 89 -2.64 -18.19 -35.20
CA VAL A 89 -1.22 -17.88 -35.42
C VAL A 89 -0.31 -19.04 -34.99
N ASP A 90 -0.71 -19.86 -34.01
CA ASP A 90 0.06 -21.03 -33.54
C ASP A 90 -0.24 -22.32 -34.34
N ALA A 91 -1.10 -22.23 -35.35
CA ALA A 91 -1.52 -23.35 -36.21
C ALA A 91 -0.75 -23.42 -37.55
N SER A 92 0.39 -22.74 -37.69
CA SER A 92 1.20 -22.71 -38.92
C SER A 92 2.64 -23.15 -38.69
#